data_AF-W4L884-F1
#
_entry.id   AF-W4L884-F1
#
_cell.length_a   1.000
_cell.length_b   1.000
_cell.length_c   1.000
_cell.angle_alpha   90.00
_cell.angle_beta   90.00
_cell.angle_gamma   90.00
#
_symmetry.space_group_name_H-M   'P 1'
#
loop_
_entity.id
_entity.type
_entity.pdbx_description
1 polymer ?
#
loop_
_entity_poly.entity_id
_entity_poly.type
_entity_poly.pdbx_seq_one_letter_code
_entity_poly.pdbx_strand_id
1 'polypeptide(L)'
;MLPLIVVGGGVALLGVNWYKRVRQNKRVLPLQNISQGVQTQVARGIQIEALLESGEEPSGELAELIQQEAKFNRQAAAITLTVTSAALHIFSRAPILTATGLGVLNGLGALVLLTAHLTVPQRESYLRLTRSAIMGYVGFTSIGYFVLRGAEGLTYPLGIATQLVDLALIGVLWDDHRAARGQLNPPSRIEQA
;
A
#
# COMPACT_ATOMS: atom_id res chain seq x y z
N MET A 1 -29.95 -24.26 12.88
CA MET A 1 -28.51 -24.44 13.17
C MET A 1 -27.88 -25.27 12.05
N LEU A 2 -27.16 -24.61 11.14
CA LEU A 2 -26.24 -25.08 10.08
C LEU A 2 -25.96 -23.84 9.18
N PRO A 3 -24.81 -23.69 8.50
CA PRO A 3 -23.45 -24.16 8.77
C PRO A 3 -22.40 -23.01 8.71
N LEU A 4 -21.38 -23.06 9.57
CA LEU A 4 -20.26 -22.11 9.61
C LEU A 4 -18.97 -22.63 8.94
N ILE A 5 -19.05 -23.65 8.08
CA ILE A 5 -17.87 -24.44 7.65
C ILE A 5 -17.38 -24.09 6.23
N VAL A 6 -18.10 -23.30 5.43
CA VAL A 6 -17.76 -23.10 4.01
C VAL A 6 -16.64 -22.06 3.77
N VAL A 7 -16.33 -21.19 4.74
CA VAL A 7 -15.41 -20.06 4.50
C VAL A 7 -13.92 -20.47 4.56
N GLY A 8 -13.57 -21.56 5.27
CA GLY A 8 -12.16 -21.99 5.42
C GLY A 8 -11.56 -22.68 4.19
N GLY A 9 -12.37 -23.40 3.41
CA GLY A 9 -11.89 -24.19 2.26
C GLY A 9 -11.45 -23.34 1.06
N GLY A 10 -12.11 -22.20 0.84
CA GLY A 10 -11.79 -21.28 -0.26
C GLY A 10 -10.43 -20.60 -0.11
N VAL A 11 -10.07 -20.21 1.12
CA VAL A 11 -8.79 -19.56 1.42
C VAL A 11 -7.61 -20.54 1.23
N ALA A 12 -7.77 -21.79 1.64
CA ALA A 12 -6.76 -22.83 1.46
C ALA A 12 -6.52 -23.16 -0.02
N LEU A 13 -7.59 -23.27 -0.82
CA LEU A 13 -7.50 -23.52 -2.26
C LEU A 13 -6.86 -22.35 -3.02
N LEU A 14 -7.17 -21.10 -2.64
CA LEU A 14 -6.51 -19.92 -3.18
C LEU A 14 -5.02 -19.88 -2.82
N GLY A 15 -4.66 -20.26 -1.59
CA GLY A 15 -3.26 -20.37 -1.16
C GLY A 15 -2.46 -21.42 -1.90
N VAL A 16 -3.02 -22.62 -2.13
CA VAL A 16 -2.35 -23.71 -2.87
C VAL A 16 -2.17 -23.36 -4.34
N ASN A 17 -3.16 -22.71 -4.96
CA ASN A 17 -3.07 -22.31 -6.36
C ASN A 17 -2.12 -21.11 -6.55
N TRP A 18 -2.09 -20.18 -5.60
CA TRP A 18 -1.11 -19.09 -5.53
C TRP A 18 0.31 -19.63 -5.39
N TYR A 19 0.55 -20.58 -4.48
CA TYR A 19 1.86 -21.20 -4.28
C TYR A 19 2.36 -21.91 -5.54
N LYS A 20 1.48 -22.65 -6.25
CA LYS A 20 1.83 -23.26 -7.53
C LYS A 20 2.19 -22.22 -8.59
N ARG A 21 1.47 -21.11 -8.66
CA ARG A 21 1.70 -20.04 -9.64
C ARG A 21 3.02 -19.29 -9.37
N VAL A 22 3.33 -18.98 -8.11
CA VAL A 22 4.61 -18.40 -7.69
C VAL A 22 5.77 -19.35 -8.01
N ARG A 23 5.60 -20.66 -7.77
CA ARG A 23 6.62 -21.68 -8.07
C ARG A 23 6.85 -21.91 -9.56
N GLN A 24 5.84 -21.66 -10.41
CA GLN A 24 5.96 -21.78 -11.86
C GLN A 24 6.58 -20.52 -12.49
N ASN A 25 6.45 -19.36 -11.86
CA ASN A 25 7.08 -18.10 -12.28
C ASN A 25 8.54 -17.96 -11.81
N LYS A 26 9.33 -19.05 -11.90
CA LYS A 26 10.74 -19.16 -11.49
C LYS A 26 11.74 -18.25 -12.25
N ARG A 27 11.29 -17.39 -13.16
CA ARG A 27 12.18 -16.75 -14.14
C ARG A 27 12.70 -15.36 -13.79
N VAL A 28 12.29 -14.75 -12.68
CA VAL A 28 12.88 -13.46 -12.27
C VAL A 28 13.01 -13.42 -10.76
N LEU A 29 14.25 -13.31 -10.26
CA LEU A 29 14.51 -13.15 -8.83
C LEU A 29 13.88 -11.81 -8.39
N PRO A 30 12.95 -11.79 -7.42
CA PRO A 30 12.26 -10.56 -7.00
C PRO A 30 13.24 -9.47 -6.53
N LEU A 31 14.42 -9.86 -6.02
CA LEU A 31 15.48 -8.95 -5.63
C LEU A 31 16.15 -8.23 -6.82
N GLN A 32 16.28 -8.89 -7.98
CA GLN A 32 16.85 -8.25 -9.18
C GLN A 32 15.93 -7.17 -9.75
N ASN A 33 14.61 -7.38 -9.66
CA ASN A 33 13.64 -6.37 -10.07
C ASN A 33 13.61 -5.17 -9.14
N ILE A 34 13.85 -5.38 -7.84
CA ILE A 34 13.94 -4.29 -6.85
C ILE A 34 15.18 -3.42 -7.13
N SER A 35 16.35 -4.03 -7.35
CA SER A 35 17.57 -3.26 -7.64
C SER A 35 17.48 -2.48 -8.95
N GLN A 36 16.93 -3.09 -10.00
CA GLN A 36 16.66 -2.39 -11.26
C GLN A 36 15.64 -1.26 -11.09
N GLY A 37 14.59 -1.47 -10.30
CA GLY A 37 13.59 -0.45 -10.00
C GLY A 37 14.17 0.78 -9.31
N VAL A 38 15.04 0.56 -8.31
CA VAL A 38 15.76 1.64 -7.61
C VAL A 38 16.73 2.36 -8.55
N GLN A 39 17.52 1.63 -9.35
CA GLN A 39 18.42 2.26 -10.33
C GLN A 39 17.67 3.12 -11.34
N THR A 40 16.52 2.63 -11.82
CA THR A 40 15.66 3.37 -12.75
C THR A 40 15.07 4.62 -12.08
N GLN A 41 14.71 4.53 -10.79
CA GLN A 41 14.25 5.69 -10.03
C GLN A 41 15.34 6.75 -9.90
N VAL A 42 16.56 6.36 -9.50
CA VAL A 42 17.70 7.28 -9.37
C VAL A 42 18.01 7.94 -10.72
N ALA A 43 18.01 7.17 -11.81
CA ALA A 43 18.23 7.71 -13.15
C ALA A 43 17.16 8.74 -13.55
N ARG A 44 15.88 8.49 -13.23
CA ARG A 44 14.80 9.46 -13.48
C ARG A 44 14.97 10.74 -12.67
N GLY A 45 15.34 10.64 -11.39
CA GLY A 45 15.58 11.81 -10.55
C GLY A 45 16.68 12.72 -11.12
N ILE A 46 17.79 12.11 -11.56
CA ILE A 46 18.90 12.83 -12.21
C ILE A 46 18.44 13.51 -13.52
N GLN A 47 17.61 12.84 -14.33
CA GLN A 47 17.07 13.41 -15.57
C GLN A 47 16.15 14.60 -15.28
N ILE A 48 15.29 14.51 -14.27
CA ILE A 48 14.40 15.59 -13.86
C ILE A 48 15.22 16.79 -13.38
N GLU A 49 16.24 16.57 -12.55
CA GLU A 49 17.13 17.62 -12.07
C GLU A 49 17.87 18.31 -13.23
N ALA A 50 18.44 17.54 -14.15
CA ALA A 50 19.12 18.08 -15.33
C ALA A 50 18.20 18.92 -16.24
N LEU A 51 16.93 18.49 -16.42
CA LEU A 51 15.94 19.22 -17.20
C LEU A 51 15.45 20.49 -16.49
N LEU A 52 15.38 20.48 -15.15
CA LEU A 52 15.06 21.68 -14.38
C LEU A 52 16.21 22.69 -14.41
N GLU A 53 17.46 22.21 -14.41
CA GLU A 53 18.66 23.05 -14.48
C GLU A 53 18.90 23.63 -15.88
N SER A 54 18.47 22.95 -16.96
CA SER A 54 18.65 23.45 -18.34
C SER A 54 17.82 24.71 -18.63
N GLY A 55 16.79 24.99 -17.82
CA GLY A 55 15.88 26.12 -18.02
C GLY A 55 15.00 26.00 -19.27
N GLU A 56 14.98 24.83 -19.91
CA GLU A 56 14.05 24.54 -21.00
C GLU A 56 12.62 24.50 -20.46
N GLU A 57 11.66 25.01 -21.25
CA GLU A 57 10.27 24.97 -20.85
C GLU A 57 9.83 23.51 -20.58
N PRO A 58 9.03 23.27 -19.52
CA PRO A 58 8.67 21.92 -19.11
C PRO A 58 7.95 21.19 -20.24
N SER A 59 8.68 20.32 -20.92
CA SER A 59 8.17 19.51 -22.02
C SER A 59 7.20 18.45 -21.48
N GLY A 60 6.40 17.87 -22.39
CA GLY A 60 5.52 16.74 -22.04
C GLY A 60 6.29 15.55 -21.44
N GLU A 61 7.58 15.41 -21.79
CA GLU A 61 8.48 14.38 -21.26
C GLU A 61 8.83 14.62 -19.78
N LEU A 62 9.17 15.86 -19.40
CA LEU A 62 9.42 16.20 -18.00
C LEU A 62 8.19 15.94 -17.12
N ALA A 63 7.00 16.31 -17.62
CA ALA A 63 5.74 16.04 -16.93
C ALA A 63 5.48 14.54 -16.75
N GLU A 64 5.81 13.72 -17.75
CA GLU A 64 5.70 12.26 -17.64
C GLU A 64 6.68 11.68 -16.62
N LEU A 65 7.95 12.11 -16.64
CA LEU A 65 8.96 11.67 -15.70
C LEU A 65 8.58 11.99 -14.25
N ILE A 66 8.13 13.22 -13.98
CA ILE A 66 7.64 13.65 -12.66
C ILE A 66 6.46 12.78 -12.21
N GLN A 67 5.51 12.48 -13.11
CA GLN A 67 4.38 11.61 -12.77
C GLN A 67 4.82 10.18 -12.46
N GLN A 68 5.77 9.63 -13.22
CA GLN A 68 6.33 8.29 -12.97
C GLN A 68 7.04 8.24 -11.62
N GLU A 69 7.83 9.26 -11.29
CA GLU A 69 8.52 9.36 -9.99
C GLU A 69 7.52 9.51 -8.84
N ALA A 70 6.53 10.38 -8.95
CA ALA A 70 5.49 10.56 -7.94
C ALA A 70 4.72 9.24 -7.69
N LYS A 71 4.40 8.50 -8.75
CA LYS A 71 3.75 7.18 -8.64
C LYS A 71 4.64 6.18 -7.90
N PHE A 72 5.92 6.13 -8.24
CA PHE A 72 6.88 5.27 -7.55
C PHE A 72 6.98 5.64 -6.05
N ASN A 73 7.15 6.92 -5.74
CA ASN A 73 7.30 7.41 -4.36
C ASN A 73 6.07 7.08 -3.50
N ARG A 74 4.86 7.23 -4.04
CA ARG A 74 3.62 6.81 -3.36
C ARG A 74 3.57 5.31 -3.10
N GLN A 75 3.95 4.49 -4.08
CA GLN A 75 3.95 3.04 -3.92
C GLN A 75 4.99 2.61 -2.86
N ALA A 76 6.19 3.17 -2.90
CA ALA A 76 7.23 2.90 -1.92
C ALA A 76 6.79 3.32 -0.51
N ALA A 77 6.21 4.51 -0.36
CA ALA A 77 5.66 4.99 0.90
C ALA A 77 4.55 4.08 1.43
N ALA A 78 3.61 3.64 0.59
CA ALA A 78 2.54 2.72 0.97
C ALA A 78 3.08 1.37 1.46
N ILE A 79 4.08 0.80 0.78
CA ILE A 79 4.74 -0.45 1.18
C ILE A 79 5.42 -0.25 2.55
N THR A 80 6.28 0.76 2.67
CA THR A 80 7.02 1.04 3.90
C THR A 80 6.07 1.26 5.08
N LEU A 81 5.06 2.13 4.92
CA LEU A 81 4.09 2.41 5.97
C LEU A 81 3.26 1.18 6.35
N THR A 82 2.88 0.34 5.39
CA THR A 82 2.16 -0.91 5.68
C THR A 82 3.03 -1.90 6.46
N VAL A 83 4.30 -2.06 6.07
CA VAL A 83 5.25 -2.93 6.78
C VAL A 83 5.54 -2.40 8.18
N THR A 84 5.76 -1.08 8.32
CA THR A 84 5.96 -0.43 9.63
C THR A 84 4.72 -0.58 10.51
N SER A 85 3.52 -0.32 9.99
CA SER A 85 2.26 -0.53 10.70
C SER A 85 2.13 -1.98 11.17
N ALA A 86 2.35 -2.95 10.28
CA ALA A 86 2.28 -4.36 10.63
C ALA A 86 3.30 -4.75 11.72
N ALA A 87 4.53 -4.25 11.63
CA ALA A 87 5.55 -4.47 12.64
C ALA A 87 5.13 -3.87 13.99
N LEU A 88 4.58 -2.65 14.00
CA LEU A 88 4.07 -2.05 15.23
C LEU A 88 2.91 -2.86 15.82
N HIS A 89 1.97 -3.35 15.02
CA HIS A 89 0.86 -4.18 15.52
C HIS A 89 1.33 -5.55 16.05
N ILE A 90 2.36 -6.16 15.43
CA ILE A 90 2.91 -7.47 15.87
C ILE A 90 3.79 -7.32 17.11
N PHE A 91 4.68 -6.33 17.14
CA PHE A 91 5.74 -6.22 18.15
C PHE A 91 5.41 -5.27 19.30
N SER A 92 4.46 -4.34 19.13
CA SER A 92 4.01 -3.54 20.27
C SER A 92 3.29 -4.46 21.25
N ARG A 93 3.90 -4.72 22.41
CA ARG A 93 3.29 -5.50 23.52
C ARG A 93 2.18 -4.72 24.22
N ALA A 94 1.39 -3.97 23.46
CA ALA A 94 0.34 -3.09 23.95
C ALA A 94 -0.78 -3.95 24.57
N PRO A 95 -0.97 -3.90 25.90
CA PRO A 95 -1.57 -4.99 26.68
C PRO A 95 -2.99 -5.40 26.28
N ILE A 96 -3.79 -4.54 25.66
CA ILE A 96 -5.17 -4.88 25.27
C ILE A 96 -5.27 -5.58 23.90
N LEU A 97 -4.40 -5.25 22.93
CA LEU A 97 -4.41 -5.86 21.60
C LEU A 97 -3.50 -7.09 21.52
N THR A 98 -2.42 -7.15 22.31
CA THR A 98 -1.55 -8.33 22.34
C THR A 98 -2.04 -9.42 23.30
N ALA A 99 -2.72 -9.09 24.39
CA ALA A 99 -3.23 -10.12 25.32
C ALA A 99 -4.31 -11.02 24.70
N THR A 100 -4.93 -10.59 23.60
CA THR A 100 -6.00 -11.32 22.89
C THR A 100 -5.54 -11.93 21.56
N GLY A 101 -4.27 -11.78 21.18
CA GLY A 101 -3.77 -12.20 19.86
C GLY A 101 -4.25 -11.34 18.68
N LEU A 102 -5.13 -10.35 18.93
CA LEU A 102 -5.71 -9.47 17.91
C LEU A 102 -4.67 -8.56 17.24
N GLY A 103 -3.65 -8.10 17.98
CA GLY A 103 -2.55 -7.29 17.42
C GLY A 103 -1.73 -8.05 16.38
N VAL A 104 -1.44 -9.33 16.63
CA VAL A 104 -0.73 -10.19 15.68
C VAL A 104 -1.58 -10.42 14.43
N LEU A 105 -2.87 -10.74 14.61
CA LEU A 105 -3.79 -10.89 13.49
C LEU A 105 -3.94 -9.58 12.69
N ASN A 106 -3.88 -8.43 13.36
CA ASN A 106 -3.90 -7.12 12.71
C ASN A 106 -2.69 -6.89 11.80
N GLY A 107 -1.48 -7.10 12.33
CA GLY A 107 -0.28 -6.93 11.50
C GLY A 107 -0.21 -7.97 10.37
N LEU A 108 -0.59 -9.22 10.62
CA LEU A 108 -0.63 -10.25 9.58
C LEU A 108 -1.67 -9.94 8.49
N GLY A 109 -2.86 -9.45 8.86
CA GLY A 109 -3.88 -9.07 7.90
C GLY A 109 -3.42 -7.94 6.98
N ALA A 110 -2.73 -6.94 7.52
CA ALA A 110 -2.12 -5.86 6.72
C ALA A 110 -1.07 -6.41 5.73
N LEU A 111 -0.19 -7.32 6.17
CA LEU A 111 0.82 -7.94 5.31
C LEU A 111 0.22 -8.84 4.23
N VAL A 112 -0.86 -9.56 4.54
CA VAL A 112 -1.59 -10.38 3.56
C VAL A 112 -2.22 -9.48 2.49
N LEU A 113 -2.84 -8.37 2.88
CA LEU A 113 -3.40 -7.40 1.93
C LEU A 113 -2.31 -6.72 1.09
N LEU A 114 -1.18 -6.36 1.69
CA LEU A 114 -0.02 -5.86 0.96
C LEU A 114 0.51 -6.88 -0.05
N THR A 115 0.65 -8.14 0.37
CA THR A 115 1.09 -9.22 -0.51
C THR A 115 0.11 -9.41 -1.67
N ALA A 116 -1.20 -9.37 -1.40
CA ALA A 116 -2.21 -9.39 -2.44
C ALA A 116 -2.07 -8.20 -3.39
N HIS A 117 -1.84 -6.99 -2.87
CA HIS A 117 -1.64 -5.78 -3.66
C HIS A 117 -0.43 -5.87 -4.59
N LEU A 118 0.65 -6.50 -4.14
CA LEU A 118 1.89 -6.64 -4.93
C LEU A 118 1.89 -7.84 -5.89
N THR A 119 1.13 -8.91 -5.60
CA THR A 119 1.24 -10.18 -6.35
C THR A 119 0.06 -10.48 -7.27
N VAL A 120 -1.11 -9.86 -7.05
CA VAL A 120 -2.27 -10.02 -7.93
C VAL A 120 -2.00 -9.32 -9.27
N PRO A 121 -2.48 -9.88 -10.41
CA PRO A 121 -2.34 -9.23 -11.71
C PRO A 121 -2.75 -7.76 -11.66
N GLN A 122 -1.86 -6.89 -12.14
CA GLN A 122 -1.92 -5.43 -12.07
C GLN A 122 -3.00 -4.83 -13.00
N ARG A 123 -4.19 -5.44 -13.07
CA ARG A 123 -5.35 -4.77 -13.66
C ARG A 123 -5.79 -3.67 -12.73
N GLU A 124 -6.13 -2.52 -13.28
CA GLU A 124 -6.50 -1.33 -12.53
C GLU A 124 -7.63 -1.59 -11.51
N SER A 125 -8.62 -2.41 -11.87
CA SER A 125 -9.72 -2.78 -10.98
C SER A 125 -9.26 -3.51 -9.72
N TYR A 126 -8.29 -4.42 -9.82
CA TYR A 126 -7.73 -5.16 -8.68
C TYR A 126 -6.86 -4.28 -7.80
N LEU A 127 -6.06 -3.39 -8.41
CA LEU A 127 -5.26 -2.41 -7.66
C LEU A 127 -6.16 -1.47 -6.86
N ARG A 128 -7.24 -0.98 -7.47
CA ARG A 128 -8.23 -0.14 -6.80
C ARG A 128 -8.91 -0.88 -5.65
N LEU A 129 -9.29 -2.13 -5.86
CA LEU A 129 -9.93 -2.96 -4.83
C LEU A 129 -8.99 -3.22 -3.65
N THR A 130 -7.77 -3.72 -3.91
CA THR A 130 -6.78 -4.04 -2.86
C THR A 130 -6.35 -2.79 -2.09
N ARG A 131 -6.17 -1.66 -2.77
CA ARG A 131 -5.92 -0.36 -2.12
C ARG A 131 -7.05 0.04 -1.19
N SER A 132 -8.29 -0.02 -1.67
CA SER A 132 -9.47 0.31 -0.86
C SER A 132 -9.62 -0.65 0.33
N ALA A 133 -9.28 -1.93 0.14
CA ALA A 133 -9.28 -2.93 1.21
C ALA A 133 -8.22 -2.63 2.27
N ILE A 134 -6.99 -2.26 1.89
CA ILE A 134 -5.94 -1.83 2.85
C ILE A 134 -6.42 -0.60 3.63
N MET A 135 -6.93 0.42 2.93
CA MET A 135 -7.44 1.64 3.58
C MET A 135 -8.58 1.35 4.56
N GLY A 136 -9.56 0.55 4.14
CA GLY A 136 -10.70 0.18 4.97
C GLY A 136 -10.27 -0.67 6.17
N TYR A 137 -9.34 -1.60 5.96
CA TYR A 137 -8.79 -2.44 7.02
C TYR A 137 -8.08 -1.60 8.08
N VAL A 138 -7.12 -0.77 7.66
CA VAL A 138 -6.33 0.10 8.56
C VAL A 138 -7.26 1.08 9.27
N GLY A 139 -8.17 1.74 8.54
CA GLY A 139 -9.14 2.66 9.13
C GLY A 139 -10.04 1.99 10.18
N PHE A 140 -10.51 0.77 9.92
CA PHE A 140 -11.30 0.01 10.87
C PHE A 140 -10.50 -0.36 12.12
N THR A 141 -9.25 -0.82 11.97
CA THR A 141 -8.38 -1.12 13.12
C THR A 141 -8.03 0.12 13.93
N SER A 142 -7.87 1.28 13.28
CA SER A 142 -7.62 2.56 13.94
C SER A 142 -8.82 3.04 14.74
N ILE A 143 -10.02 2.98 14.18
CA ILE A 143 -11.25 3.30 14.93
C ILE A 143 -11.43 2.33 16.09
N GLY A 144 -11.25 1.03 15.85
CA GLY A 144 -11.34 -0.01 16.87
C GLY A 144 -10.40 0.22 18.04
N TYR A 145 -9.18 0.71 17.79
CA TYR A 145 -8.23 1.07 18.85
C TYR A 145 -8.81 2.09 19.84
N PHE A 146 -9.37 3.19 19.35
CA PHE A 146 -9.95 4.24 20.20
C PHE A 146 -11.25 3.80 20.86
N VAL A 147 -12.08 3.00 20.17
CA VAL A 147 -13.32 2.45 20.75
C VAL A 147 -13.01 1.51 21.92
N LEU A 148 -11.99 0.66 21.78
CA LEU A 148 -11.63 -0.33 22.81
C LEU A 148 -10.86 0.27 23.99
N ARG A 149 -10.04 1.31 23.76
CA ARG A 149 -9.24 1.94 24.82
C ARG A 149 -9.85 3.20 25.43
N GLY A 150 -10.80 3.84 24.76
CA GLY A 150 -11.34 5.12 25.18
C GLY A 150 -10.24 6.17 25.42
N ALA A 151 -10.31 6.86 26.56
CA ALA A 151 -9.36 7.92 26.92
C ALA A 151 -7.91 7.43 27.11
N GLU A 152 -7.69 6.17 27.50
CA GLU A 152 -6.34 5.60 27.62
C GLU A 152 -5.64 5.45 26.26
N GLY A 153 -6.41 5.46 25.16
CA GLY A 153 -5.86 5.47 23.81
C GLY A 153 -5.12 6.78 23.49
N LEU A 154 -5.45 7.88 24.18
CA LEU A 154 -4.86 9.20 23.98
C LEU A 154 -3.63 9.45 24.86
N THR A 155 -3.36 8.59 25.82
CA THR A 155 -2.24 8.75 26.77
C THR A 155 -1.14 7.73 26.55
N TYR A 156 -1.36 6.72 25.69
CA TYR A 156 -0.39 5.67 25.40
C TYR A 156 0.49 6.02 24.17
N PRO A 157 1.74 6.47 24.35
CA PRO A 157 2.53 7.08 23.27
C PRO A 157 2.78 6.14 22.09
N LEU A 158 3.04 4.86 22.37
CA LEU A 158 3.29 3.86 21.34
C LEU A 158 2.03 3.59 20.50
N GLY A 159 0.85 3.61 21.11
CA GLY A 159 -0.41 3.44 20.39
C GLY A 159 -0.70 4.64 19.49
N ILE A 160 -0.47 5.85 19.99
CA ILE A 160 -0.58 7.08 19.18
C ILE A 160 0.37 7.03 17.99
N ALA A 161 1.64 6.65 18.20
CA ALA A 161 2.61 6.50 17.13
C ALA A 161 2.14 5.51 16.06
N THR A 162 1.60 4.35 16.45
CA THR A 162 0.99 3.39 15.52
C THR A 162 -0.17 4.01 14.75
N GLN A 163 -1.06 4.75 15.42
CA GLN A 163 -2.19 5.41 14.76
C GLN A 163 -1.74 6.51 13.78
N LEU A 164 -0.65 7.23 14.06
CA LEU A 164 -0.09 8.20 13.13
C LEU A 164 0.48 7.54 11.87
N VAL A 165 1.14 6.38 12.01
CA VAL A 165 1.60 5.59 10.86
C VAL A 165 0.40 5.10 10.03
N ASP A 166 -0.64 4.62 10.68
CA ASP A 166 -1.88 4.16 10.04
C ASP A 166 -2.59 5.29 9.29
N LEU A 167 -2.66 6.49 9.88
CA LEU A 167 -3.21 7.69 9.24
C LEU A 167 -2.36 8.16 8.06
N ALA A 168 -1.02 8.15 8.19
CA ALA A 168 -0.12 8.47 7.09
C ALA A 168 -0.30 7.49 5.92
N LEU A 169 -0.46 6.20 6.21
CA LEU A 169 -0.74 5.17 5.20
C LEU A 169 -2.05 5.45 4.46
N ILE A 170 -3.12 5.76 5.19
CA ILE A 170 -4.40 6.17 4.58
C ILE A 170 -4.21 7.40 3.70
N GLY A 171 -3.46 8.41 4.16
CA GLY A 171 -3.16 9.61 3.37
C GLY A 171 -2.48 9.28 2.03
N VAL A 172 -1.44 8.45 2.06
CA VAL A 172 -0.70 8.04 0.85
C VAL A 172 -1.60 7.25 -0.12
N LEU A 173 -2.36 6.28 0.39
CA LEU A 173 -3.27 5.48 -0.44
C LEU A 173 -4.41 6.33 -1.04
N TRP A 174 -4.84 7.37 -0.32
CA TRP A 174 -5.85 8.31 -0.80
C TRP A 174 -5.31 9.19 -1.92
N ASP A 175 -4.10 9.73 -1.77
CA ASP A 175 -3.44 10.51 -2.82
C ASP A 175 -3.23 9.66 -4.08
N ASP A 176 -2.76 8.42 -3.93
CA ASP A 176 -2.61 7.49 -5.04
C ASP A 176 -3.95 7.20 -5.75
N HIS A 177 -5.05 7.18 -5.00
CA HIS A 177 -6.39 7.04 -5.56
C HIS A 177 -6.88 8.28 -6.32
N ARG A 178 -6.53 9.49 -5.85
CA ARG A 178 -6.83 10.73 -6.58
C ARG A 178 -6.01 10.82 -7.86
N ALA A 179 -4.71 10.54 -7.79
CA ALA A 179 -3.82 10.56 -8.95
C ALA A 179 -4.30 9.59 -10.05
N ALA A 180 -4.69 8.36 -9.68
CA ALA A 180 -5.22 7.40 -10.64
C ALA A 180 -6.52 7.89 -11.32
N ARG A 181 -7.40 8.58 -10.59
CA ARG A 181 -8.63 9.16 -11.17
C ARG A 181 -8.35 10.35 -12.10
N GLY A 182 -7.36 11.17 -11.77
CA GLY A 182 -6.93 12.28 -12.63
C GLY A 182 -6.36 11.80 -13.97
N GLN A 183 -5.70 10.64 -14.00
CA GLN A 183 -5.21 10.01 -15.24
C GLN A 183 -6.33 9.44 -16.11
N LEU A 184 -7.46 9.04 -15.53
CA LEU A 184 -8.63 8.55 -16.28
C LEU A 184 -9.49 9.67 -16.87
N ASN A 185 -9.37 10.90 -16.34
CA ASN A 185 -10.07 12.09 -16.81
C ASN A 185 -9.05 13.19 -17.14
N PRO A 186 -8.21 13.02 -18.17
CA PRO A 186 -7.40 14.14 -18.63
C PRO A 186 -8.37 15.28 -18.99
N PRO A 187 -8.08 16.55 -18.60
CA PRO A 187 -8.86 17.68 -19.07
C PRO A 187 -8.92 17.56 -20.58
N SER A 188 -10.14 17.29 -21.06
CA SER A 188 -10.36 16.99 -22.45
C SER A 188 -9.81 18.17 -23.25
N ARG A 189 -9.03 17.88 -24.29
CA ARG A 189 -8.60 18.83 -25.32
C ARG A 189 -9.84 19.37 -26.07
N ILE A 190 -10.75 20.03 -25.37
CA ILE A 190 -12.00 20.58 -25.90
C ILE A 190 -11.88 22.08 -26.15
N GLU A 191 -10.79 22.74 -25.75
CA GLU A 191 -10.60 24.17 -26.00
C GLU A 191 -9.36 24.49 -26.86
N GLN A 192 -9.21 23.77 -27.99
CA GLN A 192 -8.34 24.22 -29.09
C GLN A 192 -9.02 23.96 -30.45
N ALA A 193 -10.26 24.42 -30.59
CA ALA A 193 -10.93 24.59 -31.88
C ALA A 193 -11.25 26.07 -32.10
#